data_AF-A0A1V0TTJ7-F1
#
_entry.id   AF-A0A1V0TTJ7-F1
#
_cell.length_a   1.000
_cell.length_b   1.000
_cell.length_c   1.000
_cell.angle_alpha   90.00
_cell.angle_beta   90.00
_cell.angle_gamma   90.00
#
_symmetry.space_group_name_H-M   'P 1'
#
loop_
_entity.id
_entity.type
_entity.pdbx_description
1 polymer ?
#
loop_
_entity_poly.entity_id
_entity_poly.type
_entity_poly.pdbx_seq_one_letter_code
_entity_poly.pdbx_strand_id
1 'polypeptide(L)'
;MQWRWARMQCCVAMDGGEGNTGGMPGGRLTQQDRQRIAAGLAGGLSYAEIARRLDRPTSTISREVGRNGGPSSYRPQQAHQATSQRARRGTPAPPRAAGPPGGAVAGEIIELAVRSGMPRMTARVHVDLLLSEDGRRTAAELTRRLKVSPASVSVAVNFLVQQGYVRRERDPQRRRDIYVVDDAAWYHSVVISARQTLEAAQAAIAGAETVGLDRPAGQRMARAGAFLERVTLDMMESADRWRALLA
;
A
#
# COMPACT_ATOMS: atom_id res chain seq x y z
N MET A 1 -23.30 23.62 5.17
CA MET A 1 -22.05 23.38 5.90
C MET A 1 -20.94 23.14 4.88
N GLN A 2 -19.96 24.04 4.82
CA GLN A 2 -18.93 24.16 3.79
C GLN A 2 -17.64 23.49 4.26
N TRP A 3 -16.99 22.65 3.44
CA TRP A 3 -15.64 22.13 3.74
C TRP A 3 -14.63 22.67 2.74
N ARG A 4 -13.84 23.65 3.20
CA ARG A 4 -12.69 24.25 2.50
C ARG A 4 -11.44 23.39 2.76
N TRP A 5 -10.75 22.98 1.70
CA TRP A 5 -9.39 22.42 1.79
C TRP A 5 -8.37 23.57 1.75
N ALA A 6 -7.50 23.65 2.77
CA ALA A 6 -6.39 24.60 2.84
C ALA A 6 -5.05 23.86 2.87
N ARG A 7 -4.16 24.28 1.95
CA ARG A 7 -2.75 23.93 1.78
C ARG A 7 -1.96 24.08 3.09
N MET A 8 -1.11 23.09 3.39
CA MET A 8 0.00 23.24 4.34
C MET A 8 1.31 23.27 3.54
N GLN A 9 1.95 24.44 3.47
CA GLN A 9 3.33 24.61 2.97
C GLN A 9 4.29 24.47 4.15
N CYS A 10 5.30 23.61 3.99
CA CYS A 10 6.34 23.37 4.98
C CYS A 10 7.54 24.25 4.64
N CYS A 11 7.90 25.18 5.54
CA CYS A 11 9.14 25.94 5.48
C CYS A 11 10.32 25.04 5.91
N VAL A 12 11.40 25.13 5.15
CA VAL A 12 12.71 24.50 5.40
C VAL A 12 13.54 25.45 6.26
N ALA A 13 14.10 24.94 7.35
CA ALA A 13 15.16 25.60 8.11
C ALA A 13 16.51 25.02 7.68
N MET A 14 17.44 25.90 7.30
CA MET A 14 18.86 25.62 7.12
C MET A 14 19.57 25.95 8.42
N ASP A 15 20.35 25.00 8.95
CA ASP A 15 21.45 25.33 9.85
C ASP A 15 22.61 24.35 9.59
N GLY A 16 23.75 24.92 9.22
CA GLY A 16 24.99 24.22 8.95
C GLY A 16 25.85 24.20 10.21
N GLY A 17 26.28 23.01 10.61
CA GLY A 17 27.27 22.81 11.66
C GLY A 17 28.20 21.67 11.26
N GLU A 18 29.43 22.01 10.91
CA GLU A 18 30.53 21.08 10.69
C GLU A 18 30.86 20.33 11.98
N GLY A 19 30.89 19.00 11.93
CA GLY A 19 31.17 18.14 13.08
C GLY A 19 31.92 16.89 12.67
N ASN A 20 33.22 16.88 12.99
CA ASN A 20 34.16 15.76 12.95
C ASN A 20 33.54 14.43 13.48
N THR A 21 33.27 13.46 12.61
CA THR A 21 32.73 12.15 13.01
C THR A 21 33.84 11.16 13.36
N GLY A 22 34.37 11.29 14.58
CA GLY A 22 34.98 10.17 15.28
C GLY A 22 33.97 9.01 15.35
N GLY A 23 34.38 7.85 14.87
CA GLY A 23 33.50 6.69 14.70
C GLY A 23 32.91 6.21 16.02
N MET A 24 31.58 6.32 16.17
CA MET A 24 30.87 5.79 17.34
C MET A 24 30.97 4.26 17.44
N PRO A 25 31.13 3.71 18.66
CA PRO A 25 31.07 2.28 18.92
C PRO A 25 29.63 1.79 18.73
N GLY A 26 29.42 1.00 17.66
CA GLY A 26 28.12 0.45 17.26
C GLY A 26 27.72 0.73 15.80
N GLY A 27 28.40 1.66 15.13
CA GLY A 27 28.16 1.96 13.71
C GLY A 27 28.58 0.82 12.75
N ARG A 28 28.00 0.80 11.54
CA ARG A 28 28.44 -0.08 10.44
C ARG A 28 29.94 0.09 10.19
N LEU A 29 30.67 -1.01 9.99
CA LEU A 29 32.09 -0.97 9.63
C LEU A 29 32.29 -0.05 8.41
N THR A 30 33.25 0.87 8.51
CA THR A 30 33.61 1.79 7.43
C THR A 30 34.55 1.12 6.41
N GLN A 31 34.89 1.79 5.32
CA GLN A 31 35.93 1.32 4.40
C GLN A 31 37.30 1.24 5.10
N GLN A 32 37.59 2.24 5.94
CA GLN A 32 38.84 2.32 6.70
C GLN A 32 38.97 1.18 7.72
N ASP A 33 37.88 0.86 8.43
CA ASP A 33 37.87 -0.28 9.36
C ASP A 33 38.19 -1.58 8.63
N ARG A 34 37.62 -1.79 7.44
CA ARG A 34 37.88 -3.00 6.64
C ARG A 34 39.34 -3.10 6.18
N GLN A 35 39.98 -1.98 5.82
CA GLN A 35 41.39 -1.95 5.47
C GLN A 35 42.27 -2.34 6.67
N ARG A 36 41.96 -1.84 7.86
CA ARG A 36 42.66 -2.20 9.10
C ARG A 36 42.49 -3.67 9.49
N ILE A 37 41.31 -4.25 9.25
CA ILE A 37 41.07 -5.70 9.40
C ILE A 37 42.00 -6.47 8.45
N ALA A 38 42.05 -6.12 7.17
CA ALA A 38 42.88 -6.81 6.18
C ALA A 38 44.38 -6.75 6.54
N ALA A 39 44.87 -5.58 6.98
CA ALA A 39 46.25 -5.42 7.44
C ALA A 39 46.55 -6.29 8.67
N GLY A 40 45.60 -6.37 9.62
CA GLY A 40 45.75 -7.23 10.80
C GLY A 40 45.80 -8.72 10.45
N LEU A 41 44.99 -9.17 9.48
CA LEU A 41 45.02 -10.55 9.00
C LEU A 41 46.34 -10.89 8.29
N ALA A 42 46.83 -9.99 7.44
CA ALA A 42 48.12 -10.16 6.77
C ALA A 42 49.29 -10.20 7.76
N GLY A 43 49.18 -9.46 8.88
CA GLY A 43 50.13 -9.49 9.99
C GLY A 43 49.94 -10.67 10.96
N GLY A 44 49.08 -11.65 10.66
CA GLY A 44 48.85 -12.83 11.51
C GLY A 44 48.16 -12.53 12.85
N LEU A 45 47.53 -11.36 13.00
CA LEU A 45 46.86 -11.00 14.25
C LEU A 45 45.57 -11.80 14.41
N SER A 46 45.25 -12.16 15.66
CA SER A 46 43.98 -12.81 16.00
C SER A 46 42.80 -11.84 15.83
N TYR A 47 41.59 -12.38 15.64
CA TYR A 47 40.39 -11.55 15.52
C TYR A 47 40.13 -10.69 16.78
N ALA A 48 40.49 -11.19 17.96
CA ALA A 48 40.37 -10.45 19.21
C ALA A 48 41.33 -9.24 19.25
N GLU A 49 42.55 -9.42 18.75
CA GLU A 49 43.55 -8.35 18.66
C GLU A 49 43.11 -7.23 17.70
N ILE A 50 42.61 -7.63 16.52
CA ILE A 50 42.07 -6.73 15.50
C ILE A 50 40.87 -5.95 16.05
N ALA A 51 39.99 -6.64 16.76
CA ALA A 51 38.80 -6.08 17.39
C ALA A 51 39.16 -5.02 18.45
N ARG A 52 40.13 -5.30 19.34
CA ARG A 52 40.61 -4.32 20.33
C ARG A 52 41.19 -3.07 19.68
N ARG A 53 42.01 -3.22 18.63
CA ARG A 53 42.62 -2.08 17.92
C ARG A 53 41.59 -1.20 17.20
N LEU A 54 40.46 -1.76 16.81
CA LEU A 54 39.37 -1.06 16.13
C LEU A 54 38.30 -0.52 17.08
N ASP A 55 38.39 -0.82 18.37
CA ASP A 55 37.34 -0.59 19.36
C ASP A 55 35.98 -1.19 18.91
N ARG A 56 36.01 -2.48 18.51
CA ARG A 56 34.84 -3.21 18.02
C ARG A 56 34.70 -4.57 18.70
N PRO A 57 33.48 -5.13 18.81
CA PRO A 57 33.31 -6.50 19.27
C PRO A 57 33.99 -7.53 18.34
N THR A 58 34.64 -8.54 18.92
CA THR A 58 35.29 -9.64 18.18
C THR A 58 34.34 -10.38 17.24
N SER A 59 33.07 -10.50 17.64
CA SER A 59 32.01 -11.12 16.84
C SER A 59 31.71 -10.34 15.54
N THR A 60 31.92 -9.02 15.53
CA THR A 60 31.76 -8.17 14.33
C THR A 60 32.86 -8.47 13.32
N ILE A 61 34.11 -8.61 13.77
CA ILE A 61 35.25 -8.92 12.91
C ILE A 61 35.12 -10.33 12.34
N SER A 62 34.82 -11.33 13.19
CA SER A 62 34.62 -12.72 12.76
C SER A 62 33.52 -12.86 11.71
N ARG A 63 32.36 -12.21 11.93
CA ARG A 63 31.23 -12.25 10.98
C ARG A 63 31.52 -11.48 9.69
N GLU A 64 32.26 -10.36 9.76
CA GLU A 64 32.65 -9.62 8.56
C GLU A 64 33.61 -10.45 7.70
N VAL A 65 34.66 -11.00 8.30
CA VAL A 65 35.66 -11.81 7.60
C VAL A 65 35.03 -13.07 7.03
N GLY A 66 34.22 -13.79 7.82
CA GLY A 66 33.53 -15.00 7.36
C GLY A 66 32.56 -14.76 6.21
N ARG A 67 31.84 -13.62 6.19
CA ARG A 67 30.91 -13.28 5.09
C ARG A 67 31.59 -12.83 3.80
N ASN A 68 32.87 -12.47 3.84
CA ASN A 68 33.60 -11.91 2.70
C ASN A 68 34.82 -12.75 2.33
N GLY A 69 34.71 -14.08 2.42
CA GLY A 69 35.70 -15.03 1.89
C GLY A 69 36.64 -15.65 2.94
N GLY A 70 36.55 -15.26 4.21
CA GLY A 70 37.41 -15.79 5.26
C GLY A 70 38.81 -15.16 5.28
N PRO A 71 39.64 -15.48 6.29
CA PRO A 71 40.85 -14.72 6.59
C PRO A 71 41.92 -14.74 5.47
N SER A 72 42.00 -15.81 4.67
CA SER A 72 42.98 -15.94 3.58
C SER A 72 42.56 -15.24 2.28
N SER A 73 41.28 -14.92 2.10
CA SER A 73 40.76 -14.31 0.87
C SER A 73 40.03 -12.98 1.10
N TYR A 74 40.09 -12.45 2.32
CA TYR A 74 39.40 -11.23 2.71
C TYR A 74 39.93 -10.00 1.94
N ARG A 75 39.07 -9.38 1.12
CA ARG A 75 39.39 -8.18 0.34
C ARG A 75 38.54 -6.98 0.78
N PRO A 76 39.14 -5.91 1.32
CA PRO A 76 38.37 -4.84 1.96
C PRO A 76 37.51 -4.03 0.98
N GLN A 77 38.00 -3.75 -0.24
CA GLN A 77 37.24 -3.05 -1.27
C GLN A 77 36.03 -3.87 -1.73
N GLN A 78 36.17 -5.19 -1.89
CA GLN A 78 35.06 -6.07 -2.28
C GLN A 78 34.02 -6.17 -1.15
N ALA A 79 34.44 -6.30 0.10
CA ALA A 79 33.55 -6.34 1.25
C ALA A 79 32.70 -5.06 1.40
N HIS A 80 33.31 -3.90 1.14
CA HIS A 80 32.60 -2.62 1.16
C HIS A 80 31.66 -2.45 -0.03
N GLN A 81 32.11 -2.77 -1.25
CA GLN A 81 31.26 -2.76 -2.43
C GLN A 81 30.07 -3.72 -2.27
N ALA A 82 30.27 -4.92 -1.73
CA ALA A 82 29.20 -5.89 -1.45
C ALA A 82 28.21 -5.37 -0.40
N THR A 83 28.68 -4.61 0.60
CA THR A 83 27.80 -3.95 1.59
C THR A 83 26.98 -2.84 0.93
N SER A 84 27.62 -2.00 0.11
CA SER A 84 26.96 -0.92 -0.64
C SER A 84 25.98 -1.45 -1.69
N GLN A 85 26.30 -2.54 -2.39
CA GLN A 85 25.40 -3.21 -3.34
C GLN A 85 24.20 -3.83 -2.64
N ARG A 86 24.38 -4.42 -1.44
CA ARG A 86 23.26 -4.95 -0.64
C ARG A 86 22.35 -3.84 -0.09
N ALA A 87 22.94 -2.72 0.35
CA ALA A 87 22.17 -1.55 0.77
C ALA A 87 21.38 -0.94 -0.41
N ARG A 88 21.97 -0.91 -1.62
CA ARG A 88 21.31 -0.43 -2.85
C ARG A 88 20.27 -1.40 -3.42
N ARG A 89 20.46 -2.71 -3.26
CA ARG A 89 19.51 -3.72 -3.76
C ARG A 89 18.23 -3.82 -2.93
N GLY A 90 18.19 -3.25 -1.72
CA GLY A 90 17.12 -3.54 -0.77
C GLY A 90 17.01 -5.05 -0.51
N THR A 91 16.10 -5.48 0.35
CA THR A 91 15.75 -6.90 0.44
C THR A 91 15.18 -7.32 -0.92
N PRO A 92 15.79 -8.28 -1.65
CA PRO A 92 15.17 -8.81 -2.84
C PRO A 92 13.80 -9.36 -2.44
N ALA A 93 12.74 -8.90 -3.11
CA ALA A 93 11.47 -9.61 -3.03
C ALA A 93 11.75 -11.07 -3.37
N PRO A 94 11.18 -12.05 -2.63
CA PRO A 94 11.34 -13.45 -2.99
C PRO A 94 10.97 -13.62 -4.47
N PRO A 95 11.65 -14.51 -5.21
CA PRO A 95 11.34 -14.76 -6.60
C PRO A 95 9.83 -14.98 -6.72
N ARG A 96 9.20 -14.29 -7.67
CA ARG A 96 7.82 -14.59 -8.06
C ARG A 96 7.81 -16.04 -8.50
N ALA A 97 7.46 -16.95 -7.59
CA ALA A 97 6.86 -18.20 -7.98
C ALA A 97 5.77 -17.84 -8.98
N ALA A 98 5.71 -18.54 -10.11
CA ALA A 98 4.56 -18.48 -10.98
C ALA A 98 3.35 -18.68 -10.07
N GLY A 99 2.61 -17.58 -9.83
CA GLY A 99 1.44 -17.63 -9.00
C GLY A 99 0.48 -18.65 -9.60
N PRO A 100 -0.41 -19.25 -8.80
CA PRO A 100 -1.49 -20.05 -9.36
C PRO A 100 -2.16 -19.29 -10.53
N PRO A 101 -2.73 -19.98 -11.53
CA PRO A 101 -3.26 -19.37 -12.76
C PRO A 101 -4.18 -18.14 -12.54
N GLY A 102 -4.77 -18.00 -11.34
CA GLY A 102 -5.49 -16.80 -10.91
C GLY A 102 -4.67 -15.50 -10.78
N GLY A 103 -3.33 -15.54 -10.83
CA GLY A 103 -2.50 -14.32 -10.73
C GLY A 103 -2.60 -13.39 -11.95
N ALA A 104 -2.74 -13.96 -13.15
CA ALA A 104 -2.97 -13.18 -14.37
C ALA A 104 -4.39 -12.60 -14.40
N VAL A 105 -5.38 -13.44 -14.08
CA VAL A 105 -6.80 -13.06 -13.96
C VAL A 105 -6.98 -11.94 -12.92
N ALA A 106 -6.35 -12.05 -11.75
CA ALA A 106 -6.37 -11.01 -10.72
C ALA A 106 -5.81 -9.68 -11.23
N GLY A 107 -4.74 -9.72 -12.03
CA GLY A 107 -4.16 -8.54 -12.66
C GLY A 107 -5.13 -7.85 -13.61
N GLU A 108 -5.78 -8.60 -14.49
CA GLU A 108 -6.77 -8.09 -15.44
C GLU A 108 -7.98 -7.48 -14.74
N ILE A 109 -8.51 -8.15 -13.70
CA ILE A 109 -9.63 -7.63 -12.90
C ILE A 109 -9.23 -6.33 -12.20
N ILE A 110 -8.00 -6.24 -11.66
CA ILE A 110 -7.49 -5.01 -11.05
C ILE A 110 -7.45 -3.87 -12.08
N GLU A 111 -6.91 -4.13 -13.28
CA GLU A 111 -6.83 -3.09 -14.31
C GLU A 111 -8.21 -2.66 -14.81
N LEU A 112 -9.18 -3.58 -14.91
CA LEU A 112 -10.56 -3.26 -15.25
C LEU A 112 -11.20 -2.38 -14.17
N ALA A 113 -11.06 -2.74 -12.89
CA ALA A 113 -11.59 -1.94 -11.79
C ALA A 113 -10.98 -0.53 -11.76
N VAL A 114 -9.68 -0.41 -12.03
CA VAL A 114 -9.00 0.89 -12.14
C VAL A 114 -9.54 1.73 -13.29
N ARG A 115 -9.76 1.11 -14.45
CA ARG A 115 -10.33 1.80 -15.62
C ARG A 115 -11.75 2.30 -15.35
N SER A 116 -12.51 1.59 -14.53
CA SER A 116 -13.85 2.00 -14.07
C SER A 116 -13.84 3.07 -12.97
N GLY A 117 -12.67 3.62 -12.62
CA GLY A 117 -12.53 4.73 -11.67
C GLY A 117 -12.19 4.31 -10.23
N MET A 118 -12.02 3.01 -9.95
CA MET A 118 -11.61 2.57 -8.62
C MET A 118 -10.13 2.90 -8.37
N PRO A 119 -9.74 3.47 -7.20
CA PRO A 119 -8.34 3.69 -6.88
C PRO A 119 -7.56 2.36 -6.89
N ARG A 120 -6.34 2.36 -7.46
CA ARG A 120 -5.54 1.12 -7.64
C ARG A 120 -5.36 0.30 -6.37
N MET A 121 -5.11 0.93 -5.23
CA MET A 121 -4.95 0.21 -3.97
C MET A 121 -6.26 -0.39 -3.46
N THR A 122 -7.38 0.32 -3.65
CA THR A 122 -8.72 -0.19 -3.37
C THR A 122 -9.04 -1.41 -4.23
N ALA A 123 -8.75 -1.36 -5.54
CA ALA A 123 -8.94 -2.50 -6.44
C ALA A 123 -8.11 -3.72 -6.01
N ARG A 124 -6.85 -3.51 -5.61
CA ARG A 124 -5.99 -4.59 -5.10
C ARG A 124 -6.55 -5.25 -3.84
N VAL A 125 -7.11 -4.47 -2.92
CA VAL A 125 -7.73 -4.99 -1.69
C VAL A 125 -9.02 -5.75 -2.01
N HIS A 126 -9.86 -5.19 -2.87
CA HIS A 126 -11.12 -5.82 -3.27
C HIS A 126 -10.88 -7.16 -3.97
N VAL A 127 -9.93 -7.22 -4.92
CA VAL A 127 -9.62 -8.45 -5.64
C VAL A 127 -8.94 -9.50 -4.75
N ASP A 128 -8.09 -9.12 -3.78
CA ASP A 128 -7.55 -10.10 -2.82
C ASP A 128 -8.63 -10.69 -1.90
N LEU A 129 -9.63 -9.89 -1.53
CA LEU A 129 -10.81 -10.36 -0.78
C LEU A 129 -11.70 -11.27 -1.63
N LEU A 130 -12.02 -10.85 -2.86
CA LEU A 130 -12.89 -11.58 -3.79
C LEU A 130 -12.30 -12.95 -4.16
N LEU A 131 -10.97 -13.05 -4.26
CA LEU A 131 -10.25 -14.28 -4.55
C LEU A 131 -9.86 -15.06 -3.28
N SER A 132 -10.31 -14.63 -2.10
CA SER A 132 -10.16 -15.42 -0.86
C SER A 132 -11.13 -16.59 -0.87
N GLU A 133 -10.70 -17.78 -0.44
CA GLU A 133 -11.55 -18.97 -0.32
C GLU A 133 -12.82 -18.74 0.53
N ASP A 134 -12.71 -17.92 1.58
CA ASP A 134 -13.80 -17.62 2.50
C ASP A 134 -14.36 -16.20 2.35
N GLY A 135 -13.86 -15.40 1.39
CA GLY A 135 -14.23 -14.00 1.22
C GLY A 135 -13.83 -13.07 2.39
N ARG A 136 -13.00 -13.53 3.33
CA ARG A 136 -12.74 -12.83 4.61
C ARG A 136 -11.26 -12.51 4.78
N ARG A 137 -10.97 -11.29 5.23
CA ARG A 137 -9.62 -10.86 5.63
C ARG A 137 -9.64 -9.85 6.77
N THR A 138 -8.64 -9.92 7.64
CA THR A 138 -8.29 -8.85 8.57
C THR A 138 -7.39 -7.81 7.90
N ALA A 139 -7.33 -6.59 8.47
CA ALA A 139 -6.39 -5.56 8.01
C ALA A 139 -4.92 -6.05 8.03
N ALA A 140 -4.57 -6.87 9.02
CA ALA A 140 -3.21 -7.40 9.16
C ALA A 140 -2.87 -8.43 8.07
N GLU A 141 -3.84 -9.24 7.65
CA GLU A 141 -3.67 -10.19 6.53
C GLU A 141 -3.52 -9.45 5.21
N LEU A 142 -4.38 -8.46 4.94
CA LEU A 142 -4.29 -7.60 3.76
C LEU A 142 -2.93 -6.91 3.68
N THR A 143 -2.45 -6.35 4.80
CA THR A 143 -1.13 -5.72 4.91
C THR A 143 -0.02 -6.70 4.51
N ARG A 144 -0.03 -7.92 5.06
CA ARG A 144 0.99 -8.95 4.78
C ARG A 144 0.93 -9.44 3.34
N ARG A 145 -0.25 -9.77 2.83
CA ARG A 145 -0.45 -10.35 1.48
C ARG A 145 -0.12 -9.35 0.39
N LEU A 146 -0.60 -8.13 0.52
CA LEU A 146 -0.42 -7.07 -0.48
C LEU A 146 0.92 -6.35 -0.36
N LYS A 147 1.67 -6.60 0.73
CA LYS A 147 2.97 -5.98 1.06
C LYS A 147 2.88 -4.45 1.05
N VAL A 148 1.88 -3.92 1.74
CA VAL A 148 1.58 -2.48 1.83
C VAL A 148 1.47 -2.04 3.28
N SER A 149 1.43 -0.74 3.54
CA SER A 149 1.29 -0.22 4.90
C SER A 149 -0.11 -0.46 5.48
N PRO A 150 -0.26 -0.60 6.81
CA PRO A 150 -1.57 -0.66 7.45
C PRO A 150 -2.45 0.55 7.14
N ALA A 151 -1.85 1.76 7.06
CA ALA A 151 -2.57 2.98 6.72
C ALA A 151 -3.20 2.91 5.31
N SER A 152 -2.45 2.38 4.33
CA SER A 152 -2.96 2.17 2.97
C SER A 152 -4.12 1.18 2.94
N VAL A 153 -4.05 0.10 3.74
CA VAL A 153 -5.16 -0.85 3.89
C VAL A 153 -6.37 -0.15 4.51
N SER A 154 -6.19 0.62 5.58
CA SER A 154 -7.28 1.34 6.25
C SER A 154 -8.03 2.28 5.31
N VAL A 155 -7.32 3.05 4.47
CA VAL A 155 -7.95 3.93 3.48
C VAL A 155 -8.75 3.11 2.46
N ALA A 156 -8.16 2.03 1.94
CA ALA A 156 -8.81 1.18 0.95
C ALA A 156 -10.07 0.48 1.49
N VAL A 157 -10.01 -0.14 2.67
CA VAL A 157 -11.16 -0.84 3.26
C VAL A 157 -12.25 0.13 3.68
N ASN A 158 -11.92 1.34 4.16
CA ASN A 158 -12.92 2.36 4.46
C ASN A 158 -13.70 2.77 3.20
N PHE A 159 -12.99 2.97 2.08
CA PHE A 159 -13.64 3.22 0.79
C PHE A 159 -14.56 2.06 0.38
N LEU A 160 -14.08 0.82 0.48
CA LEU A 160 -14.87 -0.36 0.08
C LEU A 160 -16.12 -0.52 0.94
N VAL A 161 -16.01 -0.27 2.24
CA VAL A 161 -17.16 -0.29 3.15
C VAL A 161 -18.14 0.82 2.81
N GLN A 162 -17.65 2.04 2.57
CA GLN A 162 -18.50 3.18 2.20
C GLN A 162 -19.24 2.95 0.89
N GLN A 163 -18.62 2.27 -0.07
CA GLN A 163 -19.19 1.98 -1.39
C GLN A 163 -19.96 0.64 -1.44
N GLY A 164 -20.13 -0.04 -0.31
CA GLY A 164 -20.92 -1.28 -0.22
C GLY A 164 -20.23 -2.55 -0.71
N TYR A 165 -18.99 -2.47 -1.22
CA TYR A 165 -18.24 -3.62 -1.73
C TYR A 165 -17.79 -4.59 -0.64
N VAL A 166 -17.73 -4.14 0.62
CA VAL A 166 -17.23 -4.91 1.75
C VAL A 166 -18.05 -4.58 3.00
N ARG A 167 -18.36 -5.58 3.81
CA ARG A 167 -18.91 -5.39 5.16
C ARG A 167 -17.83 -5.56 6.21
N ARG A 168 -17.93 -4.77 7.28
CA ARG A 168 -17.08 -4.91 8.46
C ARG A 168 -17.80 -5.72 9.54
N GLU A 169 -17.20 -6.82 9.94
CA GLU A 169 -17.61 -7.66 11.05
C GLU A 169 -16.64 -7.56 12.22
N ARG A 170 -17.10 -7.94 13.41
CA ARG A 170 -16.25 -8.08 14.59
C ARG A 170 -15.99 -9.56 14.83
N ASP A 171 -14.72 -9.94 14.94
CA ASP A 171 -14.33 -11.27 15.43
C ASP A 171 -14.86 -11.46 16.86
N PRO A 172 -15.76 -12.44 17.09
CA PRO A 172 -16.34 -12.71 18.41
C PRO A 172 -15.27 -13.08 19.46
N GLN A 173 -14.18 -13.71 19.04
CA GLN A 173 -13.14 -14.22 19.94
C GLN A 173 -12.02 -13.20 20.17
N ARG A 174 -11.64 -12.41 19.15
CA ARG A 174 -10.44 -11.56 19.22
C ARG A 174 -10.68 -10.04 19.16
N ARG A 175 -11.94 -9.58 19.13
CA ARG A 175 -12.33 -8.15 19.00
C ARG A 175 -11.67 -7.42 17.82
N ARG A 176 -11.22 -8.14 16.79
CA ARG A 176 -10.60 -7.57 15.60
C ARG A 176 -11.65 -7.35 14.53
N ASP A 177 -11.48 -6.31 13.72
CA ASP A 177 -12.32 -6.09 12.56
C ASP A 177 -11.95 -7.09 11.45
N ILE A 178 -12.95 -7.79 10.93
CA ILE A 178 -12.86 -8.68 9.77
C ILE A 178 -13.63 -8.02 8.63
N TYR A 179 -13.01 -7.94 7.46
CA TYR A 179 -13.63 -7.45 6.24
C TYR A 179 -14.13 -8.63 5.42
N VAL A 180 -15.36 -8.55 4.98
CA VAL A 180 -16.08 -9.64 4.30
C VAL A 180 -16.62 -9.13 2.97
N VAL A 181 -16.34 -9.85 1.89
CA VAL A 181 -17.07 -9.75 0.62
C VAL A 181 -18.05 -10.92 0.61
N ASP A 182 -19.34 -10.62 0.73
CA ASP A 182 -20.42 -11.60 0.64
C ASP A 182 -21.24 -11.38 -0.64
N ASP A 183 -22.10 -12.34 -0.99
CA ASP A 183 -22.90 -12.27 -2.23
C ASP A 183 -23.81 -11.03 -2.27
N ALA A 184 -24.24 -10.56 -1.09
CA ALA A 184 -25.00 -9.32 -0.93
C ALA A 184 -24.18 -8.04 -1.16
N ALA A 185 -22.85 -8.08 -1.15
CA ALA A 185 -21.99 -6.92 -1.38
C ALA A 185 -22.16 -6.34 -2.80
N TRP A 186 -22.43 -7.18 -3.80
CA TRP A 186 -22.76 -6.71 -5.15
C TRP A 186 -24.07 -5.94 -5.18
N TYR A 187 -25.11 -6.46 -4.53
CA TYR A 187 -26.39 -5.76 -4.38
C TYR A 187 -26.23 -4.43 -3.63
N HIS A 188 -25.54 -4.44 -2.48
CA HIS A 188 -25.32 -3.23 -1.69
C HIS A 188 -24.53 -2.17 -2.45
N SER A 189 -23.50 -2.55 -3.21
CA SER A 189 -22.71 -1.59 -4.00
C SER A 189 -23.55 -0.94 -5.11
N VAL A 190 -24.38 -1.71 -5.82
CA VAL A 190 -25.32 -1.18 -6.82
C VAL A 190 -26.32 -0.21 -6.17
N VAL A 191 -26.95 -0.60 -5.06
CA VAL A 191 -27.94 0.25 -4.37
C VAL A 191 -27.31 1.53 -3.81
N ILE A 192 -26.12 1.45 -3.22
CA ILE A 192 -25.42 2.63 -2.68
C ILE A 192 -25.00 3.57 -3.82
N SER A 193 -24.41 3.04 -4.90
CA SER A 193 -24.02 3.83 -6.07
C SER A 193 -25.23 4.48 -6.75
N ALA A 194 -26.36 3.76 -6.83
CA ALA A 194 -27.58 4.30 -7.39
C ALA A 194 -28.12 5.46 -6.54
N ARG A 195 -28.20 5.30 -5.22
CA ARG A 195 -28.64 6.39 -4.33
C ARG A 195 -27.79 7.65 -4.47
N GLN A 196 -26.47 7.52 -4.51
CA GLN A 196 -25.55 8.65 -4.72
C GLN A 196 -25.78 9.33 -6.08
N THR A 197 -26.01 8.54 -7.13
CA THR A 197 -26.30 9.06 -8.48
C THR A 197 -27.65 9.78 -8.52
N LEU A 198 -28.65 9.23 -7.84
CA LEU A 198 -29.99 9.84 -7.72
C LEU A 198 -29.93 11.16 -6.97
N GLU A 199 -29.20 11.25 -5.86
CA GLU A 199 -28.97 12.50 -5.13
C GLU A 199 -28.32 13.56 -6.02
N ALA A 200 -27.30 13.17 -6.80
CA ALA A 200 -26.65 14.08 -7.75
C ALA A 200 -27.58 14.53 -8.88
N ALA A 201 -28.42 13.62 -9.39
CA ALA A 201 -29.44 13.92 -10.40
C ALA A 201 -30.48 14.91 -9.89
N GLN A 202 -31.00 14.70 -8.68
CA GLN A 202 -31.95 15.60 -8.02
C GLN A 202 -31.35 16.97 -7.74
N ALA A 203 -30.09 17.02 -7.30
CA ALA A 203 -29.36 18.28 -7.14
C ALA A 203 -29.17 19.01 -8.47
N ALA A 204 -28.94 18.30 -9.58
CA ALA A 204 -28.85 18.89 -10.91
C ALA A 204 -30.20 19.48 -11.37
N ILE A 205 -31.31 18.79 -11.12
CA ILE A 205 -32.66 19.28 -11.43
C ILE A 205 -32.97 20.55 -10.63
N ALA A 206 -32.77 20.53 -9.30
CA ALA A 206 -32.99 21.71 -8.46
C ALA A 206 -32.04 22.87 -8.82
N GLY A 207 -30.79 22.57 -9.17
CA GLY A 207 -29.84 23.55 -9.65
C GLY A 207 -30.25 24.20 -10.97
N ALA A 208 -30.93 23.46 -11.85
CA ALA A 208 -31.42 23.97 -13.12
C ALA A 208 -32.46 25.09 -12.94
N GLU A 209 -33.36 24.94 -11.96
CA GLU A 209 -34.34 25.98 -11.61
C GLU A 209 -33.65 27.26 -11.13
N THR A 210 -32.61 27.12 -10.30
CA THR A 210 -31.83 28.26 -9.79
C THR A 210 -31.06 28.98 -10.89
N VAL A 211 -30.53 28.24 -11.87
CA VAL A 211 -29.75 28.81 -13.00
C VAL A 211 -30.65 29.43 -14.09
N GLY A 212 -31.92 29.04 -14.13
CA GLY A 212 -32.91 29.42 -15.14
C GLY A 212 -33.05 28.37 -16.24
N LEU A 213 -34.27 27.84 -16.42
CA LEU A 213 -34.60 26.81 -17.42
C LEU A 213 -34.65 27.34 -18.86
N ASP A 214 -34.71 28.66 -19.01
CA ASP A 214 -34.56 29.37 -20.28
C ASP A 214 -33.10 29.43 -20.75
N ARG A 215 -32.14 29.26 -19.84
CA ARG A 215 -30.71 29.35 -20.15
C ARG A 215 -30.15 27.99 -20.60
N PRO A 216 -29.22 27.96 -21.58
CA PRO A 216 -28.62 26.70 -22.06
C PRO A 216 -27.97 25.87 -20.95
N ALA A 217 -27.41 26.51 -19.91
CA ALA A 217 -26.84 25.81 -18.77
C ALA A 217 -27.91 25.10 -17.92
N GLY A 218 -29.01 25.78 -17.58
CA GLY A 218 -30.13 25.17 -16.86
C GLY A 218 -30.76 24.03 -17.65
N GLN A 219 -30.94 24.20 -18.96
CA GLN A 219 -31.45 23.13 -19.83
C GLN A 219 -30.53 21.90 -19.89
N ARG A 220 -29.21 22.06 -19.80
CA ARG A 220 -28.28 20.92 -19.72
C ARG A 220 -28.42 20.20 -18.38
N MET A 221 -28.49 20.95 -17.28
CA MET A 221 -28.63 20.39 -15.93
C MET A 221 -29.95 19.63 -15.77
N ALA A 222 -31.08 20.22 -16.20
CA ALA A 222 -32.39 19.59 -16.16
C ALA A 222 -32.43 18.29 -16.98
N ARG A 223 -31.91 18.32 -18.22
CA ARG A 223 -31.87 17.12 -19.08
C ARG A 223 -30.98 16.03 -18.51
N ALA A 224 -29.78 16.38 -18.04
CA ALA A 224 -28.86 15.40 -17.46
C ALA A 224 -29.43 14.80 -16.17
N GLY A 225 -29.99 15.63 -15.28
CA GLY A 225 -30.62 15.19 -14.04
C GLY A 225 -31.82 14.27 -14.29
N ALA A 226 -32.77 14.67 -15.15
CA ALA A 226 -33.94 13.86 -15.46
C ALA A 226 -33.57 12.49 -16.08
N PHE A 227 -32.57 12.47 -16.97
CA PHE A 227 -32.07 11.22 -17.54
C PHE A 227 -31.44 10.31 -16.48
N LEU A 228 -30.53 10.85 -15.66
CA LEU A 228 -29.83 10.09 -14.63
C LEU A 228 -30.81 9.58 -13.56
N GLU A 229 -31.77 10.39 -13.13
CA GLU A 229 -32.81 9.98 -12.18
C GLU A 229 -33.59 8.78 -12.70
N ARG A 230 -34.11 8.85 -13.94
CA ARG A 230 -34.88 7.75 -14.54
C ARG A 230 -34.06 6.46 -14.61
N VAL A 231 -32.88 6.51 -15.24
CA VAL A 231 -32.04 5.32 -15.43
C VAL A 231 -31.61 4.71 -14.10
N THR A 232 -31.35 5.54 -13.11
CA THR A 232 -30.93 5.08 -11.77
C THR A 232 -32.06 4.39 -11.03
N LEU A 233 -33.28 4.90 -11.11
CA LEU A 233 -34.46 4.26 -10.51
C LEU A 233 -34.73 2.90 -11.16
N ASP A 234 -34.65 2.81 -12.49
CA ASP A 234 -34.80 1.54 -13.22
C ASP A 234 -33.71 0.53 -12.82
N MET A 235 -32.47 0.99 -12.60
CA MET A 235 -31.36 0.16 -12.13
C MET A 235 -31.60 -0.38 -10.71
N MET A 236 -32.16 0.44 -9.81
CA MET A 236 -32.52 0.00 -8.45
C MET A 236 -33.63 -1.04 -8.47
N GLU A 237 -34.68 -0.82 -9.25
CA GLU A 237 -35.77 -1.79 -9.39
C GLU A 237 -35.26 -3.13 -9.98
N SER A 238 -34.37 -3.05 -10.96
CA SER A 238 -33.72 -4.23 -11.54
C SER A 238 -32.86 -4.97 -10.50
N ALA A 239 -32.08 -4.24 -9.70
CA ALA A 239 -31.26 -4.81 -8.64
C ALA A 239 -32.12 -5.55 -7.60
N ASP A 240 -33.27 -4.99 -7.22
CA ASP A 240 -34.22 -5.64 -6.32
C ASP A 240 -34.83 -6.90 -6.95
N ARG A 241 -35.24 -6.82 -8.22
CA ARG A 241 -35.85 -7.93 -8.96
C ARG A 241 -34.93 -9.14 -9.06
N TRP A 242 -33.63 -8.92 -9.30
CA TRP A 242 -32.66 -9.98 -9.53
C TRP A 242 -31.86 -10.37 -8.28
N ARG A 243 -32.17 -9.79 -7.13
CA ARG A 243 -31.45 -10.03 -5.86
C ARG A 243 -31.38 -11.51 -5.48
N ALA A 244 -32.39 -12.30 -5.83
CA ALA A 244 -32.44 -13.74 -5.55
C ALA A 244 -31.34 -14.56 -6.26
N LEU A 245 -30.68 -14.01 -7.28
CA LEU A 245 -29.54 -14.67 -7.93
C LEU A 245 -28.26 -14.65 -7.07
N LEU A 246 -28.26 -13.86 -5.99
CA LEU A 246 -27.15 -13.71 -5.05
C LEU A 246 -27.40 -14.47 -3.73
N ALA A 247 -28.37 -15.39 -3.71
CA ALA A 247 -28.80 -16.16 -2.53
C ALA A 247 -28.39 -17.64 -2.61
#